data_AF-A0A9D9BQX4-F1
#
_entry.id   AF-A0A9D9BQX4-F1
#
_cell.length_a   1.000
_cell.length_b   1.000
_cell.length_c   1.000
_cell.angle_alpha   90.00
_cell.angle_beta   90.00
_cell.angle_gamma   90.00
#
_symmetry.space_group_name_H-M   'P 1'
#
loop_
_entity.id
_entity.type
_entity.pdbx_description
1 polymer ?
#
loop_
_entity_poly.entity_id
_entity_poly.type
_entity_poly.pdbx_seq_one_letter_code
_entity_poly.pdbx_strand_id
1 'polypeptide(L)'
;MLFLYILGGILVLLILLAIIAPKNYHVQRSIVIDRSVSEVFNYIKFIKNQDEWSPWKKRDPNMIQNFEGTDGEVGFISKWAGNKDVGTGEQEILTVHQNDRIESKLRFLKPWKSESDAFIKTETSGNDQTKVTWGFSGKNKVPINIFMMLYNVDKHVGKDFNEGLECLKEILETK
;
A
#
# COMPACT_ATOMS: atom_id res chain seq x y z
N MET A 1 -30.59 -30.12 19.41
CA MET A 1 -31.44 -28.95 19.12
C MET A 1 -30.74 -27.63 19.41
N LEU A 2 -30.28 -27.35 20.64
CA LEU A 2 -29.56 -26.09 20.97
C LEU A 2 -28.34 -25.81 20.07
N PHE A 3 -27.52 -26.83 19.79
CA PHE A 3 -26.38 -26.72 18.88
C PHE A 3 -26.77 -26.29 17.45
N LEU A 4 -27.89 -26.79 16.92
CA LEU A 4 -28.39 -26.44 15.59
C LEU A 4 -28.87 -24.98 15.54
N TYR A 5 -29.50 -24.49 16.62
CA TYR A 5 -29.90 -23.09 16.73
C TYR A 5 -28.69 -22.14 16.84
N ILE A 6 -27.67 -22.52 17.61
CA ILE A 6 -26.42 -21.75 17.70
C ILE A 6 -25.73 -21.71 16.34
N LEU A 7 -25.61 -22.85 15.66
CA LEU A 7 -25.00 -22.93 14.34
C LEU A 7 -25.78 -22.11 13.30
N GLY A 8 -27.12 -22.18 13.31
CA GLY A 8 -27.99 -21.38 12.46
C GLY A 8 -27.86 -19.88 12.74
N GLY A 9 -27.78 -19.47 14.01
CA GLY A 9 -27.56 -18.08 14.41
C GLY A 9 -26.21 -17.53 13.92
N ILE A 10 -25.13 -18.31 14.07
CA ILE A 10 -23.80 -17.94 13.55
C ILE A 10 -23.84 -17.81 12.02
N LEU A 11 -24.52 -18.72 11.33
CA LEU A 11 -24.65 -18.67 9.87
C LEU A 11 -25.39 -17.41 9.40
N VAL A 12 -26.51 -17.07 10.05
CA VAL A 12 -27.27 -15.84 9.75
C VAL A 12 -26.42 -14.60 10.02
N LEU A 13 -25.69 -14.55 11.13
CA LEU A 13 -24.79 -13.44 11.45
C LEU A 13 -23.69 -13.29 10.39
N LEU A 14 -23.05 -14.39 9.96
CA LEU A 14 -22.01 -14.35 8.93
C LEU A 14 -22.57 -13.87 7.58
N ILE A 15 -23.80 -14.28 7.22
CA ILE A 15 -24.47 -13.81 6.00
C ILE A 15 -24.74 -12.31 6.08
N LEU A 16 -25.27 -11.82 7.21
CA LEU A 16 -25.51 -10.38 7.42
C LEU A 16 -24.20 -9.58 7.34
N LEU A 17 -23.14 -10.04 7.99
CA LEU A 17 -21.83 -9.40 7.92
C LEU A 17 -21.25 -9.43 6.50
N ALA A 18 -21.43 -10.52 5.75
CA ALA A 18 -20.97 -10.60 4.36
C ALA A 18 -21.68 -9.60 3.43
N ILE A 19 -22.96 -9.30 3.70
CA ILE A 19 -23.75 -8.33 2.94
C ILE A 19 -23.33 -6.89 3.27
N ILE A 20 -23.07 -6.60 4.54
CA ILE A 20 -22.72 -5.26 5.03
C ILE A 20 -21.25 -4.92 4.72
N ALA A 21 -20.35 -5.91 4.80
CA ALA A 21 -18.92 -5.67 4.70
C ALA A 21 -18.51 -5.15 3.30
N PRO A 22 -17.75 -4.04 3.24
CA PRO A 22 -17.37 -3.41 1.98
C PRO A 22 -16.55 -4.36 1.12
N LYS A 23 -16.96 -4.50 -0.14
CA LYS A 23 -16.30 -5.36 -1.13
C LYS A 23 -15.07 -4.70 -1.76
N ASN A 24 -15.00 -3.37 -1.72
CA ASN A 24 -13.87 -2.59 -2.19
C ASN A 24 -13.27 -1.83 -1.01
N TYR A 25 -11.95 -1.66 -1.02
CA TYR A 25 -11.26 -0.76 -0.10
C TYR A 25 -10.39 0.20 -0.89
N HIS A 26 -10.22 1.39 -0.35
CA HIS A 26 -9.34 2.42 -0.84
C HIS A 26 -8.69 3.08 0.36
N VAL A 27 -7.36 3.09 0.41
CA VAL A 27 -6.60 3.76 1.46
C VAL A 27 -5.59 4.65 0.77
N GLN A 28 -5.55 5.91 1.16
CA GLN A 28 -4.53 6.84 0.70
C GLN A 28 -4.21 7.87 1.78
N ARG A 29 -3.01 8.41 1.74
CA ARG A 29 -2.59 9.58 2.51
C ARG A 29 -1.81 10.52 1.60
N SER A 30 -1.72 11.78 1.99
CA SER A 30 -0.98 12.77 1.23
C SER A 30 -0.25 13.74 2.14
N ILE A 31 0.89 14.23 1.68
CA ILE A 31 1.70 15.26 2.34
C ILE A 31 2.18 16.29 1.32
N VAL A 32 2.48 17.50 1.77
CA VAL A 32 3.14 18.53 0.95
C VAL A 32 4.62 18.57 1.29
N ILE A 33 5.45 18.50 0.25
CA ILE A 33 6.91 18.54 0.31
C ILE A 33 7.37 19.83 -0.37
N ASP A 34 8.26 20.56 0.28
CA ASP A 34 8.83 21.85 -0.13
C ASP A 34 9.97 21.64 -1.13
N ARG A 35 9.66 20.92 -2.21
CA ARG A 35 10.53 20.67 -3.37
C ARG A 35 9.70 20.62 -4.65
N SER A 36 10.35 20.94 -5.78
CA SER A 36 9.75 20.86 -7.11
C SER A 36 9.21 19.47 -7.44
N VAL A 37 8.13 19.42 -8.24
CA VAL A 37 7.52 18.14 -8.68
C VAL A 37 8.55 17.24 -9.38
N SER A 38 9.46 17.83 -10.16
CA SER A 38 10.49 17.08 -10.88
C SER A 38 11.46 16.38 -9.92
N GLU A 39 11.87 17.07 -8.85
CA GLU A 39 12.79 16.51 -7.85
C GLU A 39 12.12 15.38 -7.07
N VAL A 40 10.91 15.64 -6.56
CA VAL A 40 10.14 14.66 -5.79
C VAL A 40 9.83 13.42 -6.65
N PHE A 41 9.36 13.62 -7.88
CA PHE A 41 9.03 12.52 -8.78
C PHE A 41 10.25 11.67 -9.15
N ASN A 42 11.41 12.30 -9.41
CA ASN A 42 12.63 11.58 -9.74
C ASN A 42 13.17 10.74 -8.58
N TYR A 43 12.82 11.08 -7.34
CA TYR A 43 13.16 10.26 -6.18
C TYR A 43 12.17 9.10 -5.97
N ILE A 44 10.86 9.37 -5.98
CA ILE A 44 9.85 8.36 -5.66
C ILE A 44 9.62 7.32 -6.77
N LYS A 45 10.02 7.62 -8.01
CA LYS A 45 9.86 6.69 -9.14
C LYS A 45 10.63 5.39 -8.96
N PHE A 46 11.72 5.41 -8.20
CA PHE A 46 12.52 4.24 -7.94
C PHE A 46 11.95 3.49 -6.74
N ILE A 47 11.47 2.26 -6.95
CA ILE A 47 10.94 1.43 -5.87
C ILE A 47 12.04 1.11 -4.85
N LYS A 48 13.30 1.00 -5.26
CA LYS A 48 14.40 0.78 -4.32
C LYS A 48 14.55 1.90 -3.30
N ASN A 49 14.20 3.14 -3.65
CA ASN A 49 14.24 4.27 -2.70
C ASN A 49 13.19 4.13 -1.59
N GLN A 50 12.17 3.28 -1.76
CA GLN A 50 11.20 3.01 -0.70
C GLN A 50 11.85 2.43 0.55
N ASP A 51 12.99 1.75 0.45
CA ASP A 51 13.70 1.22 1.63
C ASP A 51 14.11 2.32 2.63
N GLU A 52 14.29 3.56 2.15
CA GLU A 52 14.74 4.68 2.97
C GLU A 52 13.60 5.33 3.76
N TRP A 53 12.40 5.40 3.16
CA TRP A 53 11.27 6.15 3.74
C TRP A 53 10.10 5.28 4.16
N SER A 54 9.89 4.12 3.53
CA SER A 54 8.78 3.23 3.84
C SER A 54 8.96 2.55 5.21
N PRO A 55 7.90 2.46 6.03
CA PRO A 55 8.00 1.85 7.37
C PRO A 55 8.28 0.34 7.32
N TRP A 56 7.99 -0.36 6.22
CA TRP A 56 8.11 -1.83 6.20
C TRP A 56 9.56 -2.31 6.21
N LYS A 57 10.50 -1.58 5.60
CA LYS A 57 11.93 -1.92 5.69
C LYS A 57 12.46 -1.75 7.12
N LYS A 58 11.99 -0.71 7.84
CA LYS A 58 12.31 -0.50 9.26
C LYS A 58 11.74 -1.60 10.16
N ARG A 59 10.58 -2.17 9.81
CA ARG A 59 9.95 -3.29 10.56
C ARG A 59 10.64 -4.62 10.36
N ASP A 60 11.26 -4.84 9.21
CA ASP A 60 12.08 -6.02 8.97
C ASP A 60 13.40 -5.66 8.26
N PRO A 61 14.44 -5.32 9.05
CA PRO A 61 15.77 -5.05 8.52
C PRO A 61 16.39 -6.26 7.79
N ASN A 62 15.94 -7.47 8.07
CA ASN A 62 16.43 -8.71 7.46
C ASN A 62 15.61 -9.14 6.24
N MET A 63 14.68 -8.29 5.78
CA MET A 63 13.85 -8.57 4.60
C MET A 63 14.71 -8.80 3.37
N ILE A 64 14.50 -9.96 2.73
CA ILE A 64 15.20 -10.32 1.51
C ILE A 64 14.43 -9.75 0.33
N GLN A 65 15.11 -8.98 -0.52
CA GLN A 65 14.54 -8.40 -1.73
C GLN A 65 15.23 -8.93 -2.98
N ASN A 66 14.44 -9.22 -4.02
CA ASN A 66 14.91 -9.55 -5.35
C ASN A 66 14.26 -8.61 -6.35
N PHE A 67 15.01 -8.20 -7.38
CA PHE A 67 14.57 -7.24 -8.36
C PHE A 67 14.69 -7.81 -9.77
N GLU A 68 13.69 -7.53 -10.61
CA GLU A 68 13.65 -7.92 -12.02
C GLU A 68 13.37 -6.68 -12.86
N GLY A 69 14.16 -6.45 -13.92
CA GLY A 69 14.04 -5.28 -14.79
C GLY A 69 14.84 -4.06 -14.33
N THR A 70 14.52 -2.91 -14.94
CA THR A 70 15.15 -1.60 -14.66
C THR A 70 14.28 -0.78 -13.72
N ASP A 71 14.79 -0.39 -12.55
CA ASP A 71 14.00 0.36 -11.57
C ASP A 71 13.56 1.73 -12.12
N GLY A 72 12.31 2.12 -11.82
CA GLY A 72 11.67 3.31 -12.36
C GLY A 72 11.07 3.15 -13.76
N GLU A 73 11.16 1.98 -14.39
CA GLU A 73 10.56 1.68 -15.69
C GLU A 73 9.37 0.71 -15.60
N VAL A 74 8.50 0.75 -16.60
CA VAL A 74 7.37 -0.20 -16.72
C VAL A 74 7.90 -1.63 -16.79
N GLY A 75 7.29 -2.52 -16.01
CA GLY A 75 7.68 -3.92 -15.90
C GLY A 75 8.76 -4.19 -14.85
N PHE A 76 9.26 -3.18 -14.13
CA PHE A 76 10.12 -3.41 -12.98
C PHE A 76 9.35 -4.12 -11.87
N ILE A 77 9.94 -5.18 -11.31
CA ILE A 77 9.35 -5.97 -10.22
C ILE A 77 10.29 -5.98 -9.02
N SER A 78 9.76 -5.61 -7.86
CA SER A 78 10.40 -5.77 -6.55
C SER A 78 9.68 -6.87 -5.78
N LYS A 79 10.37 -7.97 -5.48
CA LYS A 79 9.86 -9.10 -4.70
C LYS A 79 10.47 -9.02 -3.31
N TRP A 80 9.65 -9.22 -2.27
CA TRP A 80 10.14 -9.26 -0.90
C TRP A 80 9.70 -10.53 -0.16
N ALA A 81 10.58 -11.02 0.71
CA ALA A 81 10.29 -12.04 1.69
C ALA A 81 10.70 -11.52 3.07
N GLY A 82 9.72 -11.09 3.85
CA GLY A 82 9.90 -10.61 5.21
C GLY A 82 9.28 -11.51 6.28
N ASN A 83 9.30 -11.01 7.50
CA ASN A 83 8.74 -11.64 8.70
C ASN A 83 7.19 -11.64 8.71
N LYS A 84 6.59 -12.08 9.82
CA LYS A 84 5.13 -12.16 9.98
C LYS A 84 4.39 -10.81 9.85
N ASP A 85 5.08 -9.69 10.08
CA ASP A 85 4.49 -8.36 10.13
C ASP A 85 4.55 -7.66 8.76
N VAL A 86 5.52 -8.03 7.91
CA VAL A 86 5.70 -7.51 6.53
C VAL A 86 5.17 -8.48 5.46
N GLY A 87 5.20 -9.79 5.76
CA GLY A 87 4.74 -10.84 4.86
C GLY A 87 5.66 -11.08 3.67
N THR A 88 5.11 -11.69 2.63
CA THR A 88 5.82 -11.97 1.37
C THR A 88 4.95 -11.49 0.22
N GLY A 89 5.54 -10.82 -0.76
CA GLY A 89 4.81 -10.33 -1.91
C GLY A 89 5.72 -9.71 -2.96
N GLU A 90 5.10 -9.03 -3.91
CA GLU A 90 5.78 -8.30 -4.96
C GLU A 90 5.03 -7.04 -5.38
N GLN A 91 5.79 -6.06 -5.85
CA GLN A 91 5.32 -4.83 -6.46
C GLN A 91 5.84 -4.75 -7.89
N GLU A 92 4.94 -4.55 -8.85
CA GLU A 92 5.27 -4.37 -10.26
C GLU A 92 4.84 -2.98 -10.74
N ILE A 93 5.71 -2.25 -11.43
CA ILE A 93 5.37 -0.98 -12.08
C ILE A 93 4.59 -1.26 -13.37
N LEU A 94 3.34 -0.80 -13.44
CA LEU A 94 2.48 -0.97 -14.60
C LEU A 94 2.54 0.23 -15.55
N THR A 95 2.60 1.45 -15.00
CA THR A 95 2.57 2.68 -15.80
C THR A 95 3.31 3.79 -15.07
N VAL A 96 4.01 4.63 -15.84
CA VAL A 96 4.73 5.81 -15.36
C VAL A 96 4.31 7.02 -16.19
N HIS A 97 3.56 7.93 -15.57
CA HIS A 97 3.27 9.25 -16.10
C HIS A 97 4.26 10.23 -15.48
N GLN A 98 5.27 10.62 -16.26
CA GLN A 98 6.36 11.48 -15.80
C GLN A 98 5.82 12.71 -15.06
N ASN A 99 6.32 12.96 -13.84
CA ASN A 99 5.96 14.09 -12.98
C ASN A 99 4.50 14.13 -12.48
N ASP A 100 3.71 13.09 -12.73
CA ASP A 100 2.30 13.01 -12.30
C ASP A 100 2.03 11.78 -11.46
N ARG A 101 2.24 10.57 -12.00
CA ARG A 101 1.73 9.35 -11.34
C ARG A 101 2.49 8.10 -11.74
N ILE A 102 2.74 7.23 -10.76
CA ILE A 102 3.21 5.87 -10.95
C ILE A 102 2.11 4.92 -10.50
N GLU A 103 1.75 3.99 -11.36
CA GLU A 103 0.79 2.92 -11.05
C GLU A 103 1.52 1.60 -10.90
N SER A 104 1.15 0.83 -9.88
CA SER A 104 1.78 -0.43 -9.57
C SER A 104 0.77 -1.50 -9.18
N LYS A 105 1.09 -2.76 -9.46
CA LYS A 105 0.35 -3.89 -8.90
C LYS A 105 1.08 -4.40 -7.66
N LEU A 106 0.37 -4.47 -6.54
CA LEU A 106 0.83 -5.16 -5.33
C LEU A 106 0.19 -6.53 -5.25
N ARG A 107 1.02 -7.57 -5.11
CA ARG A 107 0.59 -8.97 -4.96
C ARG A 107 1.18 -9.54 -3.69
N PHE A 108 0.35 -9.70 -2.66
CA PHE A 108 0.74 -10.38 -1.43
C PHE A 108 0.54 -11.88 -1.60
N LEU A 109 1.54 -12.67 -1.19
CA LEU A 109 1.55 -14.13 -1.29
C LEU A 109 1.33 -14.81 0.07
N LYS A 110 1.89 -14.24 1.14
CA LYS A 110 1.79 -14.73 2.52
C LYS A 110 1.60 -13.57 3.51
N PRO A 111 0.86 -13.76 4.63
CA PRO A 111 0.17 -14.99 5.03
C PRO A 111 -1.12 -15.27 4.24
N TRP A 112 -1.68 -14.26 3.57
CA TRP A 112 -2.89 -14.39 2.76
C TRP A 112 -2.62 -13.87 1.35
N LYS A 113 -3.12 -14.59 0.34
CA LYS A 113 -3.04 -14.13 -1.04
C LYS A 113 -4.00 -12.96 -1.26
N SER A 114 -3.49 -11.82 -1.69
CA SER A 114 -4.30 -10.67 -2.08
C SER A 114 -3.61 -9.84 -3.15
N GLU A 115 -4.40 -9.10 -3.91
CA GLU A 115 -3.89 -8.21 -4.94
C GLU A 115 -4.53 -6.84 -4.78
N SER A 116 -3.72 -5.79 -4.91
CA SER A 116 -4.15 -4.39 -4.85
C SER A 116 -3.54 -3.59 -5.99
N ASP A 117 -4.28 -2.60 -6.47
CA ASP A 117 -3.79 -1.58 -7.37
C ASP A 117 -3.25 -0.42 -6.51
N ALA A 118 -1.95 -0.19 -6.56
CA ALA A 118 -1.25 0.84 -5.80
C ALA A 118 -0.83 1.99 -6.71
N PHE A 119 -0.66 3.17 -6.13
CA PHE A 119 -0.17 4.33 -6.85
C PHE A 119 0.57 5.30 -5.93
N ILE A 120 1.50 6.03 -6.53
CA ILE A 120 2.07 7.26 -5.95
C ILE A 120 1.81 8.37 -6.96
N LYS A 121 1.21 9.47 -6.52
CA LYS A 121 0.85 10.63 -7.34
C LYS A 121 1.54 11.88 -6.81
N THR A 122 2.00 12.74 -7.71
CA THR A 122 2.57 14.07 -7.44
C THR A 122 1.73 15.13 -8.10
N GLU A 123 1.44 16.21 -7.37
CA GLU A 123 0.69 17.37 -7.86
C GLU A 123 1.41 18.64 -7.41
N THR A 124 1.58 19.62 -8.30
CA THR A 124 2.11 20.93 -7.88
C THR A 124 1.16 21.58 -6.86
N SER A 125 1.71 22.07 -5.75
CA SER A 125 0.96 22.61 -4.63
C SER A 125 1.53 23.94 -4.13
N GLY A 126 1.70 24.91 -5.03
CA GLY A 126 2.30 26.22 -4.73
C GLY A 126 3.64 26.44 -5.44
N ASN A 127 4.37 27.48 -5.04
CA ASN A 127 5.71 27.74 -5.57
C ASN A 127 6.69 26.75 -4.95
N ASP A 128 7.31 25.93 -5.81
CA ASP A 128 8.31 24.93 -5.41
C ASP A 128 7.83 23.92 -4.35
N GLN A 129 6.54 23.61 -4.38
CA GLN A 129 5.90 22.66 -3.47
C GLN A 129 5.19 21.56 -4.27
N THR A 130 5.26 20.34 -3.74
CA THR A 130 4.66 19.15 -4.34
C THR A 130 3.81 18.42 -3.31
N LYS A 131 2.54 18.22 -3.64
CA LYS A 131 1.69 17.29 -2.91
C LYS A 131 1.94 15.88 -3.41
N VAL A 132 2.41 15.00 -2.52
CA VAL A 132 2.57 13.57 -2.78
C VAL A 132 1.39 12.84 -2.17
N THR A 133 0.72 11.99 -2.95
CA THR A 133 -0.33 11.10 -2.49
C THR A 133 0.09 9.65 -2.71
N TRP A 134 0.08 8.86 -1.65
CA TRP A 134 0.37 7.43 -1.70
C TRP A 134 -0.88 6.65 -1.32
N GLY A 135 -1.24 5.67 -2.15
CA GLY A 135 -2.45 4.90 -1.92
C GLY A 135 -2.43 3.52 -2.55
N PHE A 136 -3.40 2.71 -2.12
CA PHE A 136 -3.82 1.51 -2.84
C PHE A 136 -5.32 1.33 -2.76
N SER A 137 -5.83 0.55 -3.70
CA SER A 137 -7.21 0.10 -3.75
C SER A 137 -7.27 -1.37 -4.13
N GLY A 138 -8.34 -2.05 -3.75
CA GLY A 138 -8.50 -3.45 -4.06
C GLY A 138 -9.90 -3.97 -3.77
N LYS A 139 -10.11 -5.24 -4.10
CA LYS A 139 -11.37 -5.94 -3.89
C LYS A 139 -11.18 -7.08 -2.90
N ASN A 140 -11.97 -7.06 -1.83
CA ASN A 140 -12.00 -8.15 -0.86
C ASN A 140 -13.04 -9.19 -1.27
N LYS A 141 -12.61 -10.45 -1.45
CA LYS A 141 -13.53 -11.59 -1.63
C LYS A 141 -14.13 -12.00 -0.28
N VAL A 142 -15.33 -12.57 -0.27
CA VAL A 142 -15.91 -13.17 0.95
C VAL A 142 -15.13 -14.44 1.30
N PRO A 143 -14.79 -14.71 2.59
CA PRO A 143 -15.11 -13.95 3.79
C PRO A 143 -14.03 -12.93 4.22
N ILE A 144 -12.98 -12.71 3.41
CA ILE A 144 -11.87 -11.78 3.72
C ILE A 144 -12.38 -10.34 3.93
N ASN A 145 -13.45 -9.94 3.24
CA ASN A 145 -14.08 -8.62 3.45
C ASN A 145 -14.56 -8.40 4.89
N ILE A 146 -15.12 -9.44 5.53
CA ILE A 146 -15.56 -9.37 6.93
C ILE A 146 -14.35 -9.18 7.84
N PHE A 147 -13.28 -9.93 7.62
CA PHE A 147 -12.04 -9.81 8.41
C PHE A 147 -11.39 -8.43 8.24
N MET A 148 -11.26 -7.94 7.00
CA MET A 148 -10.69 -6.61 6.72
C MET A 148 -11.51 -5.47 7.32
N MET A 149 -12.84 -5.59 7.33
CA MET A 149 -13.72 -4.63 7.99
C MET A 149 -13.47 -4.57 9.51
N LEU A 150 -13.29 -5.73 10.15
CA LEU A 150 -13.00 -5.82 11.59
C LEU A 150 -11.58 -5.38 11.95
N TYR A 151 -10.60 -5.62 11.06
CA TYR A 151 -9.19 -5.23 11.27
C TYR A 151 -8.96 -3.71 11.11
N ASN A 152 -9.89 -2.99 10.46
CA ASN A 152 -9.79 -1.56 10.16
C ASN A 152 -8.47 -1.21 9.42
N VAL A 153 -8.40 -1.63 8.16
CA VAL A 153 -7.25 -1.44 7.28
C VAL A 153 -6.86 0.03 7.15
N ASP A 154 -7.82 0.96 7.06
CA ASP A 154 -7.52 2.39 6.96
C ASP A 154 -6.76 2.91 8.19
N LYS A 155 -7.10 2.44 9.40
CA LYS A 155 -6.39 2.85 10.61
C LYS A 155 -4.94 2.39 10.63
N HIS A 156 -4.69 1.12 10.31
CA HIS A 156 -3.35 0.54 10.40
C HIS A 156 -2.49 0.97 9.21
N VAL A 157 -2.94 0.73 7.99
CA VAL A 157 -2.20 1.08 6.79
C VAL A 157 -2.12 2.59 6.61
N GLY A 158 -3.18 3.33 6.93
CA GLY A 158 -3.14 4.79 6.87
C GLY A 158 -2.12 5.38 7.85
N LYS A 159 -1.85 4.72 8.99
CA LYS A 159 -0.75 5.11 9.88
C LYS A 159 0.61 4.86 9.22
N ASP A 160 0.80 3.70 8.61
CA ASP A 160 2.03 3.36 7.86
C ASP A 160 2.32 4.37 6.75
N PHE A 161 1.28 4.75 5.99
CA PHE A 161 1.42 5.76 4.94
C PHE A 161 1.79 7.13 5.49
N ASN A 162 1.19 7.55 6.61
CA ASN A 162 1.58 8.80 7.24
C ASN A 162 3.05 8.75 7.69
N GLU A 163 3.48 7.71 8.41
CA GLU A 163 4.87 7.55 8.85
C GLU A 163 5.85 7.56 7.67
N GLY A 164 5.51 6.87 6.58
CA GLY A 164 6.34 6.84 5.39
C GLY A 164 6.42 8.18 4.67
N LEU A 165 5.29 8.87 4.52
CA LEU A 165 5.22 10.18 3.86
C LEU A 165 5.95 11.27 4.66
N GLU A 166 5.87 11.26 5.99
CA GLU A 166 6.65 12.15 6.85
C GLU A 166 8.16 11.89 6.68
N CYS A 167 8.59 10.62 6.69
CA CYS A 167 9.99 10.28 6.45
C CYS A 167 10.48 10.70 5.05
N LEU A 168 9.63 10.55 4.03
CA LEU A 168 9.91 11.00 2.67
C LEU A 168 10.08 12.53 2.61
N LYS A 169 9.21 13.28 3.30
CA LYS A 169 9.30 14.73 3.42
C LYS A 169 10.63 15.14 4.05
N GLU A 170 10.98 14.55 5.19
CA GLU A 170 12.25 14.82 5.88
C GLU A 170 13.47 14.58 4.97
N ILE A 171 13.50 13.46 4.24
CA ILE A 171 14.61 13.11 3.34
C ILE A 171 14.75 14.12 2.19
N LEU A 172 13.63 14.56 1.60
CA LEU A 172 13.67 15.47 0.46
C LEU A 172 13.90 16.92 0.85
N GLU A 173 13.47 17.33 2.05
CA GLU A 173 13.63 18.71 2.52
C GLU A 173 14.99 18.98 3.18
N THR A 174 15.67 17.93 3.65
CA THR A 174 16.99 18.03 4.29
C THR A 174 18.15 17.87 3.29
N LYS A 175 17.86 17.40 2.07
CA LYS A 175 18.83 17.39 0.96
C LYS A 175 19.06 18.80 0.42
#